data_AF-A0A960SJ78-F1
#
_entry.id   AF-A0A960SJ78-F1
#
_cell.length_a   1.000
_cell.length_b   1.000
_cell.length_c   1.000
_cell.angle_alpha   90.00
_cell.angle_beta   90.00
_cell.angle_gamma   90.00
#
_symmetry.space_group_name_H-M   'P 1'
#
loop_
_entity.id
_entity.type
_entity.pdbx_description
1 polymer ?
#
loop_
_entity_poly.entity_id
_entity_poly.type
_entity_poly.pdbx_seq_one_letter_code
_entity_poly.pdbx_strand_id
1 'polypeptide(L)'
;MERPKETRRTFFKHSLAASAGLSMTPALIQGQSHASPRDNQRASRSPEWRNRQSEMAYRMYGSSGMMVSEIVQGTTRWDNDSYIRVFEAAFDRGVNYIDTAPAYQRGQAEKIVGKYLQQSGNRDHLFVSDKI
;
A
#
# COMPACT_ATOMS: atom_id res chain seq x y z
N MET A 1 -32.16 -22.13 -10.09
CA MET A 1 -31.57 -21.29 -11.17
C MET A 1 -30.31 -20.65 -10.61
N GLU A 2 -29.13 -21.19 -10.92
CA GLU A 2 -27.85 -20.60 -10.52
C GLU A 2 -27.48 -19.47 -11.49
N ARG A 3 -27.09 -18.30 -10.95
CA ARG A 3 -26.59 -17.18 -11.75
C ARG A 3 -25.14 -17.47 -12.16
N PRO A 4 -24.77 -17.29 -13.44
CA PRO A 4 -23.39 -17.46 -13.88
C PRO A 4 -22.47 -16.50 -13.11
N LYS A 5 -21.35 -16.99 -12.57
CA LYS A 5 -20.33 -16.12 -11.95
C LYS A 5 -19.59 -15.37 -13.05
N GLU A 6 -19.85 -14.08 -13.16
CA GLU A 6 -19.08 -13.16 -14.00
C GLU A 6 -17.62 -13.16 -13.55
N THR A 7 -16.71 -13.48 -14.48
CA THR A 7 -15.26 -13.45 -14.24
C THR A 7 -14.64 -12.22 -14.89
N ARG A 8 -13.44 -11.81 -14.45
CA ARG A 8 -12.69 -10.69 -15.07
C ARG A 8 -12.56 -10.84 -16.58
N ARG A 9 -12.42 -12.08 -17.08
CA ARG A 9 -12.35 -12.39 -18.51
C ARG A 9 -13.70 -12.20 -19.22
N THR A 10 -14.81 -12.50 -18.54
CA THR A 10 -16.16 -12.31 -19.07
C THR A 10 -16.49 -10.82 -19.17
N PHE A 11 -16.08 -10.02 -18.16
CA PHE A 11 -16.22 -8.56 -18.16
C PHE A 11 -15.55 -7.89 -19.37
N PHE A 12 -14.27 -8.19 -19.64
CA PHE A 12 -13.58 -7.59 -20.79
C PHE A 12 -14.15 -8.02 -22.14
N LYS A 13 -14.68 -9.24 -22.27
CA LYS A 13 -15.36 -9.69 -23.48
C LYS A 13 -16.67 -8.95 -23.72
N HIS A 14 -17.45 -8.68 -22.68
CA HIS A 14 -18.67 -7.89 -22.79
C HIS A 14 -18.37 -6.40 -23.09
N SER A 15 -17.30 -5.82 -22.53
CA SER A 15 -16.90 -4.44 -22.84
C SER A 15 -16.46 -4.24 -24.30
N LEU A 16 -15.83 -5.24 -24.92
CA LEU A 16 -15.42 -5.20 -26.33
C LEU A 16 -16.57 -5.38 -27.32
N ALA A 17 -17.68 -6.01 -26.92
CA ALA A 17 -18.84 -6.19 -27.80
C ALA A 17 -19.62 -4.87 -28.02
N ALA A 18 -19.46 -3.88 -27.13
CA ALA A 18 -20.13 -2.58 -27.25
C ALA A 18 -19.49 -1.63 -28.30
N SER A 19 -18.33 -1.98 -28.87
CA SER A 19 -17.61 -1.11 -29.82
C SER A 19 -17.91 -1.35 -31.31
N ALA A 20 -18.73 -2.34 -31.66
CA ALA A 20 -19.02 -2.65 -33.07
C ALA A 20 -20.04 -1.70 -33.76
N GLY A 21 -20.60 -0.72 -33.03
CA GLY A 21 -21.64 0.18 -33.52
C GLY A 21 -21.26 1.66 -33.69
N LEU A 22 -20.01 2.06 -33.44
CA LEU A 22 -19.57 3.47 -33.51
C LEU A 22 -18.72 3.74 -34.75
N SER A 23 -19.34 3.66 -35.93
CA SER A 23 -18.81 4.30 -37.14
C SER A 23 -19.15 5.80 -37.11
N MET A 24 -18.12 6.65 -37.15
CA MET A 24 -18.11 8.12 -37.28
C MET A 24 -18.01 8.95 -35.99
N THR A 25 -16.77 9.24 -35.56
CA THR A 25 -16.22 10.62 -35.46
C THR A 25 -14.78 10.56 -34.90
N PRO A 26 -13.74 10.97 -35.65
CA PRO A 26 -12.38 11.05 -35.11
C PRO A 26 -12.24 12.09 -33.97
N ALA A 27 -13.21 12.99 -33.82
CA ALA A 27 -13.19 14.07 -32.83
C ALA A 27 -13.47 13.62 -31.38
N LEU A 28 -13.93 12.38 -31.15
CA LEU A 28 -14.22 11.88 -29.80
C LEU A 28 -13.08 11.05 -29.19
N ILE A 29 -12.00 10.78 -29.93
CA ILE A 29 -10.80 10.07 -29.44
C ILE A 29 -9.70 11.05 -29.01
N GLN A 30 -9.93 12.36 -29.11
CA GLN A 30 -9.19 13.32 -28.28
C GLN A 30 -9.85 13.40 -26.91
N GLY A 31 -9.75 12.30 -26.16
CA GLY A 31 -9.78 12.38 -24.71
C GLY A 31 -8.59 13.24 -24.29
N GLN A 32 -8.79 14.55 -24.26
CA GLN A 32 -7.89 15.43 -23.53
C GLN A 32 -7.92 14.91 -22.11
N SER A 33 -6.87 14.19 -21.73
CA SER A 33 -6.55 13.97 -20.32
C SER A 33 -6.30 15.35 -19.74
N HIS A 34 -7.36 16.05 -19.35
CA HIS A 34 -7.28 17.15 -18.43
C HIS A 34 -6.87 16.53 -17.10
N ALA A 35 -5.57 16.28 -16.96
CA ALA A 35 -4.95 16.14 -15.66
C ALA A 35 -5.41 17.36 -14.87
N SER A 36 -6.22 17.13 -13.85
CA SER A 36 -6.74 18.23 -13.07
C SER A 36 -5.54 18.95 -12.43
N PRO A 37 -5.63 20.26 -12.12
CA PRO A 37 -4.60 20.93 -11.32
C PRO A 37 -4.27 20.18 -10.01
N ARG A 38 -5.19 19.35 -9.50
CA ARG A 38 -4.97 18.48 -8.34
C ARG A 38 -4.06 17.27 -8.64
N ASP A 39 -4.08 16.72 -9.85
CA ASP A 39 -3.21 15.62 -10.26
C ASP A 39 -1.75 16.06 -10.35
N ASN A 40 -1.53 17.28 -10.84
CA ASN A 40 -0.19 17.84 -10.97
C ASN A 40 0.44 18.24 -9.62
N GLN A 41 -0.39 18.58 -8.61
CA GLN A 41 0.07 18.80 -7.23
C GLN A 41 0.31 17.50 -6.45
N ARG A 42 -0.37 16.40 -6.80
CA ARG A 42 -0.13 15.09 -6.19
C ARG A 42 1.20 14.49 -6.60
N ALA A 43 1.61 14.65 -7.86
CA ALA A 43 2.84 14.09 -8.41
C ALA A 43 4.14 14.75 -7.90
N SER A 44 4.08 15.85 -7.14
CA SER A 44 5.24 16.70 -6.83
C SER A 44 5.87 16.49 -5.45
N ARG A 45 5.46 15.48 -4.67
CA ARG A 45 6.05 15.27 -3.34
C ARG A 45 7.44 14.64 -3.44
N SER A 46 8.43 15.32 -2.86
CA SER A 46 9.80 14.80 -2.72
C SER A 46 9.79 13.42 -2.04
N PRO A 47 10.59 12.45 -2.51
CA PRO A 47 10.69 11.14 -1.89
C PRO A 47 11.14 11.23 -0.42
N GLU A 48 10.30 10.77 0.49
CA GLU A 48 10.63 10.57 1.90
C GLU A 48 11.12 9.13 2.08
N TRP A 49 12.40 8.99 2.42
CA TRP A 49 13.03 7.69 2.63
C TRP A 49 13.16 7.39 4.12
N ARG A 50 12.84 6.15 4.50
CA ARG A 50 13.07 5.62 5.85
C ARG A 50 13.69 4.23 5.75
N ASN A 51 14.63 3.93 6.65
CA ASN A 51 15.35 2.65 6.76
C ASN A 51 15.77 2.05 5.39
N ARG A 52 16.46 2.83 4.55
CA ARG A 52 16.81 2.42 3.18
C ARG A 52 18.02 1.49 3.17
N GLN A 53 17.82 0.25 2.73
CA GLN A 53 18.89 -0.75 2.55
C GLN A 53 19.11 -1.07 1.07
N SER A 54 20.32 -1.49 0.67
CA SER A 54 20.64 -1.81 -0.74
C SER A 54 19.86 -3.00 -1.28
N GLU A 55 19.60 -3.99 -0.42
CA GLU A 55 18.99 -5.27 -0.80
C GLU A 55 17.44 -5.24 -0.79
N MET A 56 16.83 -4.16 -0.30
CA MET A 56 15.37 -4.01 -0.23
C MET A 56 14.86 -3.18 -1.39
N ALA A 57 13.79 -3.65 -2.02
CA ALA A 57 13.03 -2.86 -2.99
C ALA A 57 12.05 -1.92 -2.27
N TYR A 58 11.94 -0.69 -2.79
CA TYR A 58 11.01 0.33 -2.28
C TYR A 58 10.16 0.90 -3.41
N ARG A 59 8.92 1.25 -3.09
CA ARG A 59 7.98 1.88 -4.01
C ARG A 59 7.31 3.09 -3.36
N MET A 60 7.07 4.13 -4.15
CA MET A 60 6.32 5.28 -3.67
C MET A 60 4.87 4.88 -3.38
N TYR A 61 4.39 5.19 -2.17
CA TYR A 61 3.01 4.93 -1.79
C TYR A 61 2.08 5.95 -2.47
N GLY A 62 1.49 5.55 -3.60
CA GLY A 62 0.68 6.44 -4.43
C GLY A 62 1.47 7.69 -4.81
N SER A 63 0.90 8.86 -4.51
CA SER A 63 1.50 10.16 -4.76
C SER A 63 1.93 10.87 -3.46
N SER A 64 2.20 10.10 -2.41
CA SER A 64 2.43 10.65 -1.07
C SER A 64 3.86 11.17 -0.85
N GLY A 65 4.82 10.74 -1.67
CA GLY A 65 6.25 10.90 -1.44
C GLY A 65 6.85 9.80 -0.56
N MET A 66 6.07 9.05 0.21
CA MET A 66 6.60 8.01 1.10
C MET A 66 7.15 6.83 0.31
N MET A 67 8.44 6.55 0.48
CA MET A 67 9.10 5.38 -0.12
C MET A 67 8.99 4.19 0.81
N VAL A 68 8.01 3.33 0.56
CA VAL A 68 7.67 2.18 1.40
C VAL A 68 8.37 0.92 0.89
N SER A 69 8.89 0.10 1.79
CA SER A 69 9.46 -1.22 1.45
C SER A 69 8.40 -2.09 0.77
N GLU A 70 8.76 -2.84 -0.28
CA GLU A 70 7.79 -3.71 -0.97
C GLU A 70 7.26 -4.86 -0.08
N ILE A 71 7.99 -5.17 0.99
CA ILE A 71 7.57 -6.06 2.08
C ILE A 71 7.15 -5.20 3.28
N VAL A 72 5.99 -5.53 3.86
CA VAL A 72 5.40 -4.81 5.01
C VAL A 72 5.21 -5.77 6.19
N GLN A 73 5.45 -5.28 7.40
CA GLN A 73 5.16 -6.06 8.62
C GLN A 73 3.70 -5.88 9.05
N GLY A 74 2.90 -6.95 8.91
CA GLY A 74 1.59 -7.03 9.57
C GLY A 74 1.70 -7.56 11.00
N THR A 75 0.89 -7.04 11.93
CA THR A 75 0.97 -7.41 13.35
C THR A 75 -0.18 -8.30 13.85
N THR A 76 -1.03 -8.82 12.96
CA THR A 76 -2.22 -9.61 13.34
C THR A 76 -1.93 -10.78 14.28
N ARG A 77 -0.73 -11.35 14.24
CA ARG A 77 -0.28 -12.48 15.07
C ARG A 77 0.54 -12.08 16.31
N TRP A 78 0.81 -10.80 16.53
CA TRP A 78 1.65 -10.33 17.62
C TRP A 78 0.91 -10.44 18.95
N ASP A 79 0.92 -11.64 19.53
CA ASP A 79 0.32 -11.96 20.82
C ASP A 79 1.33 -11.89 21.97
N ASN A 80 2.63 -11.83 21.67
CA ASN A 80 3.71 -11.74 22.65
C ASN A 80 4.98 -11.09 22.08
N ASP A 81 5.93 -10.73 22.95
CA ASP A 81 7.15 -9.99 22.58
C ASP A 81 8.13 -10.74 21.67
N SER A 82 7.99 -12.06 21.50
CA SER A 82 8.89 -12.83 20.62
C SER A 82 8.87 -12.35 19.18
N TYR A 83 7.74 -11.76 18.75
CA TYR A 83 7.59 -11.19 17.41
C TYR A 83 8.49 -9.98 17.18
N ILE A 84 8.94 -9.28 18.23
CA ILE A 84 9.89 -8.17 18.09
C ILE A 84 11.17 -8.66 17.44
N ARG A 85 11.72 -9.80 17.85
CA ARG A 85 12.96 -10.35 17.25
C ARG A 85 12.80 -10.69 15.77
N VAL A 86 11.60 -11.14 15.38
CA VAL A 86 11.29 -11.42 13.98
C VAL A 86 11.22 -10.12 13.18
N PHE A 87 10.61 -9.09 13.77
CA PHE A 87 10.55 -7.78 13.15
C PHE A 87 11.92 -7.12 13.01
N GLU A 88 12.77 -7.19 14.03
CA GLU A 88 14.14 -6.66 14.00
C GLU A 88 14.93 -7.25 12.82
N ALA A 89 14.84 -8.57 12.60
CA ALA A 89 15.49 -9.20 11.46
C ALA A 89 14.98 -8.70 10.09
N ALA A 90 13.72 -8.28 10.02
CA ALA A 90 13.14 -7.66 8.83
C ALA A 90 13.51 -6.18 8.71
N PHE A 91 13.57 -5.46 9.84
CA PHE A 91 14.01 -4.08 9.93
C PHE A 91 15.47 -3.94 9.50
N ASP A 92 16.37 -4.80 9.95
CA ASP A 92 17.78 -4.84 9.51
C ASP A 92 17.91 -5.04 8.00
N ARG A 93 16.91 -5.68 7.37
CA ARG A 93 16.83 -5.90 5.93
C ARG A 93 16.09 -4.80 5.19
N GLY A 94 15.69 -3.72 5.85
CA GLY A 94 15.11 -2.54 5.23
C GLY A 94 13.59 -2.44 5.25
N VAL A 95 12.88 -3.35 5.93
CA VAL A 95 11.44 -3.17 6.14
C VAL A 95 11.22 -1.88 6.93
N ASN A 96 10.37 -1.00 6.39
CA ASN A 96 10.15 0.34 6.94
C ASN A 96 8.68 0.66 7.24
N TYR A 97 7.80 -0.33 7.19
CA TYR A 97 6.36 -0.14 7.38
C TYR A 97 5.78 -1.21 8.31
N ILE A 98 5.07 -0.75 9.34
CA ILE A 98 4.31 -1.59 10.28
C ILE A 98 2.82 -1.30 10.12
N ASP A 99 2.04 -2.35 9.94
CA ASP A 99 0.58 -2.31 9.88
C ASP A 99 -0.05 -2.97 11.10
N THR A 100 -0.86 -2.20 11.85
CA THR A 100 -1.55 -2.67 13.05
C THR A 100 -3.06 -2.33 13.04
N ALA A 101 -3.79 -2.78 14.06
CA ALA A 101 -5.20 -2.47 14.32
C ALA A 101 -5.57 -2.76 15.79
N PRO A 102 -6.55 -2.07 16.40
CA PRO A 102 -7.03 -2.37 17.75
C PRO A 102 -7.65 -3.76 17.86
N ALA A 103 -8.23 -4.28 16.77
CA ALA A 103 -8.79 -5.62 16.72
C ALA A 103 -7.72 -6.72 16.79
N TYR A 104 -6.45 -6.44 16.46
CA TYR A 104 -5.40 -7.45 16.43
C TYR A 104 -4.99 -7.84 17.85
N GLN A 105 -5.19 -9.13 18.16
CA GLN A 105 -4.92 -9.70 19.48
C GLN A 105 -5.55 -8.91 20.63
N ARG A 106 -6.76 -8.37 20.42
CA ARG A 106 -7.52 -7.57 21.40
C ARG A 106 -6.69 -6.38 21.95
N GLY A 107 -6.03 -5.66 21.05
CA GLY A 107 -5.17 -4.51 21.36
C GLY A 107 -3.76 -4.87 21.84
N GLN A 108 -3.42 -6.16 21.98
CA GLN A 108 -2.09 -6.58 22.40
C GLN A 108 -1.02 -6.25 21.34
N ALA A 109 -1.37 -6.36 20.06
CA ALA A 109 -0.45 -6.07 18.97
C ALA A 109 0.06 -4.61 19.02
N GLU A 110 -0.83 -3.65 19.24
CA GLU A 110 -0.46 -2.22 19.36
C GLU A 110 0.43 -1.95 20.56
N LYS A 111 0.18 -2.62 21.70
CA LYS A 111 1.03 -2.51 22.89
C LYS A 111 2.45 -2.99 22.61
N ILE A 112 2.61 -4.08 21.87
CA ILE A 112 3.92 -4.63 21.49
C ILE A 112 4.63 -3.68 20.51
N VAL A 113 3.92 -3.14 19.52
CA VAL A 113 4.47 -2.12 18.60
C VAL A 113 4.92 -0.88 19.38
N GLY A 114 4.08 -0.35 20.27
CA GLY A 114 4.42 0.81 21.09
C GLY A 114 5.64 0.57 21.98
N LYS A 115 5.71 -0.60 22.63
CA LYS A 115 6.86 -1.03 23.42
C LYS A 115 8.13 -1.07 22.56
N TYR A 116 8.08 -1.72 21.39
CA TYR A 116 9.22 -1.79 20.48
C TYR A 116 9.70 -0.38 20.05
N LEU A 117 8.78 0.49 19.63
CA LEU A 117 9.13 1.85 19.18
C LEU A 117 9.79 2.68 20.29
N GLN A 118 9.28 2.56 21.53
CA GLN A 118 9.85 3.23 22.69
C GLN A 118 11.25 2.71 23.03
N GLN A 119 11.46 1.39 22.97
CA GLN A 119 12.72 0.76 23.35
C GLN A 119 13.82 0.91 22.29
N SER A 120 13.45 0.81 21.01
CA SER A 120 14.42 0.85 19.90
C SER A 120 14.82 2.26 19.50
N GLY A 121 13.98 3.27 19.75
CA GLY A 121 14.16 4.62 19.20
C GLY A 121 13.92 4.71 17.70
N ASN A 122 13.46 3.64 17.04
CA ASN A 122 13.36 3.55 15.58
C ASN A 122 12.14 4.26 14.97
N ARG A 123 11.46 5.15 15.72
CA ARG A 123 10.22 5.79 15.28
C ARG A 123 10.38 6.53 13.95
N ASP A 124 11.46 7.28 13.78
CA ASP A 124 11.69 8.07 12.56
C ASP A 124 12.13 7.22 11.36
N HIS A 125 12.50 5.96 11.60
CA HIS A 125 12.85 4.99 10.57
C HIS A 125 11.66 4.17 10.07
N LEU A 126 10.45 4.40 10.59
CA LEU A 126 9.28 3.59 10.32
C LEU A 126 8.03 4.40 9.94
N PHE A 127 7.33 3.96 8.92
CA PHE A 127 5.92 4.28 8.68
C PHE A 127 5.06 3.32 9.51
N VAL A 128 4.02 3.85 10.16
CA VAL A 128 3.12 3.06 11.01
C VAL A 128 1.69 3.39 10.61
N SER A 129 0.89 2.38 10.31
CA SER A 129 -0.53 2.50 10.02
C SER A 129 -1.39 1.79 11.06
N ASP A 130 -2.59 2.33 11.22
CA ASP A 130 -3.63 1.80 12.09
C ASP A 130 -5.00 1.88 11.41
N LYS A 131 -6.02 1.22 11.96
CA LYS A 131 -7.35 1.05 11.36
C LYS A 131 -8.47 1.04 12.40
N ILE A 132 -9.66 1.53 12.05
CA ILE A 132 -10.91 1.42 12.83
C ILE A 132 -12.02 0.76 12.03
#